data_AF-A0A3S2TX89-F1
#
_entry.id   AF-A0A3S2TX89-F1
#
_cell.length_a   1.000
_cell.length_b   1.000
_cell.length_c   1.000
_cell.angle_alpha   90.00
_cell.angle_beta   90.00
_cell.angle_gamma   90.00
#
_symmetry.space_group_name_H-M   'P 1'
#
loop_
_entity.id
_entity.type
_entity.pdbx_description
1 polymer ?
#
loop_
_entity_poly.entity_id
_entity_poly.type
_entity_poly.pdbx_seq_one_letter_code
_entity_poly.pdbx_strand_id
1 'polypeptide(L)'
;MKIVETAEFVNEVVQECLKWGFFDSELYDNYGILTSKGFQKRFLLAVNRRKGVIIKTEYNLTDEVNVDNNPVNDDINEEIEDINPTKEKKVKESKGNKDINVYQEILSYLNEKAGKNYSYKSAANKKLINGRMSEGRTVEDFKRVIDLKCEQWLKDEKMCEYLRPATLFAQKNFENYVNQGSIKKQMMPADPRDKEIKFSKWIANGGDPDAFDWSG
;
A
#
# COMPACT_ATOMS: atom_id res chain seq x y z
N MET A 1 -45.75 22.32 -1.54
CA MET A 1 -46.48 21.07 -1.88
C MET A 1 -46.01 20.02 -0.88
N LYS A 2 -46.83 19.67 0.12
CA LYS A 2 -46.49 18.56 1.02
C LYS A 2 -46.82 17.29 0.25
N ILE A 3 -45.81 16.54 -0.18
CA ILE A 3 -46.03 15.20 -0.71
C ILE A 3 -46.53 14.39 0.48
N VAL A 4 -47.79 13.97 0.42
CA VAL A 4 -48.33 13.01 1.38
C VAL A 4 -47.81 11.67 0.89
N GLU A 5 -46.68 11.23 1.44
CA GLU A 5 -46.10 9.93 1.12
C GLU A 5 -47.03 8.86 1.67
N THR A 6 -47.83 8.25 0.79
CA THR A 6 -48.68 7.12 1.13
C THR A 6 -47.83 5.84 1.15
N ALA A 7 -48.26 4.82 1.91
CA ALA A 7 -47.61 3.52 1.91
C ALA A 7 -47.56 2.89 0.50
N GLU A 8 -48.53 3.21 -0.35
CA GLU A 8 -48.60 2.80 -1.75
C GLU A 8 -47.43 3.36 -2.56
N PHE A 9 -47.12 4.66 -2.39
CA PHE A 9 -45.99 5.30 -3.07
C PHE A 9 -44.64 4.69 -2.65
N VAL A 10 -44.47 4.41 -1.35
CA VAL A 10 -43.24 3.76 -0.85
C VAL A 10 -43.06 2.38 -1.48
N ASN A 11 -44.15 1.61 -1.58
CA ASN A 11 -44.11 0.30 -2.23
C ASN A 11 -43.73 0.41 -3.71
N GLU A 12 -44.29 1.37 -4.44
CA GLU A 12 -43.95 1.62 -5.84
C GLU A 12 -42.45 1.91 -6.01
N VAL A 13 -41.88 2.76 -5.15
CA VAL A 13 -40.44 3.08 -5.16
C VAL A 13 -39.60 1.84 -4.90
N VAL A 14 -39.97 1.03 -3.90
CA VAL A 14 -39.26 -0.22 -3.58
C VAL A 14 -39.29 -1.19 -4.77
N GLN A 15 -40.45 -1.36 -5.42
CA GLN A 15 -40.57 -2.23 -6.60
C GLN A 15 -39.72 -1.74 -7.77
N GLU A 16 -39.68 -0.44 -8.02
CA GLU A 16 -38.83 0.11 -9.07
C GLU A 16 -37.34 -0.09 -8.71
N CYS A 17 -36.93 0.11 -7.45
CA CYS A 17 -35.57 -0.18 -7.00
C CYS A 17 -35.17 -1.65 -7.20
N LEU A 18 -36.07 -2.61 -6.98
CA LEU A 18 -35.82 -4.04 -7.24
C LEU A 18 -35.66 -4.29 -8.75
N LYS A 19 -36.53 -3.72 -9.57
CA LYS A 19 -36.50 -3.84 -11.04
C LYS A 19 -35.20 -3.30 -11.65
N TRP A 20 -34.66 -2.19 -11.13
CA TRP A 20 -33.38 -1.63 -11.58
C TRP A 20 -32.14 -2.33 -10.97
N GLY A 21 -32.33 -3.37 -10.14
CA GLY A 21 -31.24 -4.08 -9.47
C GLY A 21 -30.53 -3.25 -8.40
N PHE A 22 -31.19 -2.22 -7.87
CA PHE A 22 -30.68 -1.43 -6.75
C PHE A 22 -30.71 -2.23 -5.45
N PHE A 23 -31.76 -3.03 -5.27
CA PHE A 23 -31.89 -4.08 -4.27
C PHE A 23 -31.87 -5.46 -4.92
N ASP A 24 -31.49 -6.46 -4.14
CA ASP A 24 -31.48 -7.86 -4.51
C ASP A 24 -32.90 -8.43 -4.42
N SER A 25 -33.46 -8.80 -5.58
CA SER A 25 -34.83 -9.29 -5.66
C SER A 25 -35.05 -10.59 -4.90
N GLU A 26 -34.08 -11.51 -4.96
CA GLU A 26 -34.21 -12.82 -4.32
C GLU A 26 -34.24 -12.70 -2.79
N LEU A 27 -33.41 -11.85 -2.20
CA LEU A 27 -33.46 -11.59 -0.75
C LEU A 27 -34.70 -10.80 -0.32
N TYR A 28 -35.21 -9.92 -1.16
CA TYR A 28 -36.46 -9.22 -0.88
C TYR A 28 -37.66 -10.17 -0.92
N ASP A 29 -37.77 -10.99 -1.96
CA ASP A 29 -38.91 -11.91 -2.13
C ASP A 29 -38.93 -13.00 -1.06
N ASN A 30 -37.76 -13.55 -0.71
CA ASN A 30 -37.66 -14.65 0.25
C ASN A 30 -37.64 -14.19 1.72
N TYR A 31 -37.10 -13.00 2.01
CA TYR A 31 -36.84 -12.57 3.40
C TYR A 31 -37.30 -11.14 3.72
N GLY A 32 -37.82 -10.37 2.75
CA GLY A 32 -38.19 -8.98 2.93
C GLY A 32 -37.00 -8.04 3.17
N ILE A 33 -35.79 -8.44 2.76
CA ILE A 33 -34.56 -7.68 3.05
C ILE A 33 -34.21 -6.77 1.88
N LEU A 34 -34.24 -5.46 2.11
CA LEU A 34 -33.80 -4.44 1.16
C LEU A 34 -32.29 -4.23 1.24
N THR A 35 -31.54 -5.09 0.56
CA THR A 35 -30.08 -5.02 0.51
C THR A 35 -29.56 -5.26 -0.91
N SER A 36 -28.29 -4.98 -1.13
CA SER A 36 -27.57 -5.39 -2.34
C SER A 36 -26.12 -5.67 -2.02
N LYS A 37 -25.41 -6.29 -2.96
CA LYS A 37 -23.96 -6.53 -2.82
C LYS A 37 -23.19 -5.26 -2.50
N GLY A 38 -23.58 -4.12 -3.09
CA GLY A 38 -22.95 -2.83 -2.83
C GLY A 38 -23.22 -2.30 -1.41
N PHE A 39 -24.46 -2.46 -0.91
CA PHE A 39 -24.81 -2.07 0.46
C PHE A 39 -24.08 -2.90 1.50
N GLN A 40 -24.04 -4.22 1.33
CA GLN A 40 -23.35 -5.12 2.26
C GLN A 40 -21.84 -4.82 2.30
N LYS A 41 -21.20 -4.60 1.15
CA LYS A 41 -19.78 -4.20 1.12
C LYS A 41 -19.50 -2.91 1.88
N ARG A 42 -20.32 -1.87 1.65
CA ARG A 42 -20.17 -0.59 2.36
C ARG A 42 -20.40 -0.74 3.86
N PHE A 43 -21.39 -1.53 4.24
CA PHE A 43 -21.65 -1.85 5.63
C PHE A 43 -20.47 -2.57 6.28
N LEU A 44 -19.97 -3.65 5.66
CA LEU A 44 -18.80 -4.41 6.14
C LEU A 44 -17.56 -3.51 6.26
N LEU A 45 -17.33 -2.63 5.28
CA LEU A 45 -16.24 -1.66 5.33
C LEU A 45 -16.39 -0.68 6.50
N ALA A 46 -17.60 -0.19 6.76
CA ALA A 46 -17.89 0.77 7.84
C ALA A 46 -17.76 0.14 9.24
N VAL A 47 -18.11 -1.14 9.36
CA VAL A 47 -18.10 -1.87 10.64
C VAL A 47 -16.84 -2.68 10.88
N ASN A 48 -15.86 -2.62 9.98
CA ASN A 48 -14.63 -3.44 10.03
C ASN A 48 -13.79 -3.28 11.32
N ARG A 49 -14.04 -2.24 12.13
CA ARG A 49 -13.36 -2.03 13.42
C ARG A 49 -14.11 -2.62 14.63
N ARG A 50 -15.35 -3.08 14.44
CA ARG A 50 -16.21 -3.58 15.51
C ARG A 50 -16.16 -5.10 15.54
N LYS A 51 -15.95 -5.68 16.71
CA LYS A 51 -16.06 -7.13 16.90
C LYS A 51 -17.52 -7.59 16.82
N GLY A 52 -17.74 -8.81 16.36
CA GLY A 52 -19.03 -9.49 16.47
C GLY A 52 -20.10 -9.03 15.46
N VAL A 53 -19.74 -8.30 14.40
CA VAL A 53 -20.69 -7.97 13.35
C VAL A 53 -20.82 -9.14 12.39
N ILE A 54 -21.97 -9.79 12.36
CA ILE A 54 -22.21 -10.97 11.53
C ILE A 54 -23.37 -10.68 10.59
N ILE A 55 -23.12 -10.78 9.28
CA ILE A 55 -24.19 -10.96 8.29
C ILE A 55 -24.45 -12.45 8.25
N LYS A 56 -25.70 -12.87 8.49
CA LYS A 56 -26.07 -14.28 8.39
C LYS A 56 -25.72 -14.82 7.01
N THR A 57 -25.15 -16.02 6.95
CA THR A 57 -24.60 -16.59 5.72
C THR A 57 -25.65 -16.70 4.62
N GLU A 58 -26.88 -17.05 4.99
CA GLU A 58 -28.03 -17.14 4.06
C GLU A 58 -28.43 -15.81 3.41
N TYR A 59 -27.99 -14.66 3.94
CA TYR A 59 -28.27 -13.34 3.39
C TYR A 59 -27.04 -12.67 2.77
N ASN A 60 -25.88 -13.31 2.82
CA ASN A 60 -24.64 -12.69 2.38
C ASN A 60 -24.47 -12.80 0.85
N LEU A 61 -24.64 -11.68 0.15
CA LEU A 61 -24.43 -11.55 -1.30
C LEU A 61 -22.94 -11.34 -1.66
N THR A 62 -22.11 -11.20 -0.63
CA THR A 62 -20.67 -11.03 -0.77
C THR A 62 -19.98 -12.35 -0.43
N ASP A 63 -19.03 -12.78 -1.26
CA ASP A 63 -18.10 -13.88 -0.93
C ASP A 63 -17.11 -13.46 0.19
N GLU A 64 -17.33 -12.29 0.78
CA GLU A 64 -16.52 -11.67 1.82
C GLU A 64 -17.06 -12.15 3.16
N VAL A 65 -16.41 -13.16 3.72
CA VAL A 65 -16.61 -13.56 5.12
C VAL A 65 -16.07 -12.41 5.96
N ASN A 66 -16.81 -11.93 6.97
CA ASN A 66 -16.28 -10.98 7.94
C ASN A 66 -15.24 -11.68 8.81
N VAL A 67 -14.00 -11.80 8.30
CA VAL A 67 -12.86 -12.38 9.01
C VAL A 67 -12.14 -11.26 9.75
N ASP A 68 -12.80 -10.67 10.74
CA ASP A 68 -12.13 -9.86 11.76
C ASP A 68 -12.83 -10.07 13.11
N ASN A 69 -12.65 -11.27 13.67
CA ASN A 69 -12.61 -11.43 15.13
C ASN A 69 -11.23 -10.95 15.63
N ASN A 70 -10.84 -9.70 15.36
CA ASN A 70 -9.67 -9.12 16.02
C ASN A 70 -10.08 -8.16 17.16
N PRO A 71 -9.85 -8.56 18.43
CA PRO A 71 -9.27 -7.76 19.51
C PRO A 71 -9.51 -6.27 19.80
N VAL A 72 -9.94 -5.34 18.95
CA VAL A 72 -9.93 -3.92 19.40
C VAL A 72 -11.22 -3.55 20.14
N ASN A 73 -11.20 -3.69 21.47
CA ASN A 73 -12.00 -2.88 22.38
C ASN A 73 -11.02 -2.29 23.40
N ASP A 74 -10.79 -0.98 23.32
CA ASP A 74 -10.28 -0.21 24.45
C ASP A 74 -11.43 -0.14 25.48
N ASP A 75 -11.11 -0.37 26.75
CA ASP A 75 -11.99 -0.49 27.93
C ASP A 75 -12.78 -1.80 28.07
N ILE A 76 -12.20 -2.75 28.80
CA ILE A 76 -12.67 -3.25 30.12
C ILE A 76 -11.76 -4.43 30.54
N ASN A 77 -11.29 -4.33 31.78
CA ASN A 77 -10.46 -5.27 32.53
C ASN A 77 -11.14 -6.64 32.70
N GLU A 78 -10.49 -7.74 32.31
CA GLU A 78 -10.41 -9.01 33.08
C GLU A 78 -9.46 -10.02 32.39
N GLU A 79 -8.56 -10.59 33.19
CA GLU A 79 -7.53 -11.59 32.86
C GLU A 79 -8.15 -12.89 32.35
N ILE A 80 -7.74 -13.45 31.19
CA ILE A 80 -7.65 -14.92 30.94
C ILE A 80 -6.57 -15.20 29.86
N GLU A 81 -5.87 -16.31 30.08
CA GLU A 81 -4.56 -16.78 29.59
C GLU A 81 -4.39 -17.15 28.10
N ASP A 82 -3.12 -17.07 27.68
CA ASP A 82 -2.50 -17.56 26.45
C ASP A 82 -2.82 -19.03 26.11
N ILE A 83 -3.34 -19.31 24.89
CA ILE A 83 -2.97 -20.51 24.12
C ILE A 83 -3.06 -20.23 22.60
N ASN A 84 -1.91 -20.28 21.92
CA ASN A 84 -1.73 -20.52 20.48
C ASN A 84 -0.95 -21.85 20.35
N PRO A 85 -0.78 -22.49 19.17
CA PRO A 85 -1.54 -22.42 17.91
C PRO A 85 -1.78 -23.83 17.30
N THR A 86 -2.76 -23.99 16.38
CA THR A 86 -2.78 -25.17 15.50
C THR A 86 -3.02 -24.78 14.04
N LYS A 87 -2.03 -25.14 13.20
CA LYS A 87 -2.07 -25.15 11.73
C LYS A 87 -3.28 -25.96 11.26
N GLU A 88 -3.97 -25.51 10.22
CA GLU A 88 -4.26 -26.38 9.06
C GLU A 88 -4.71 -25.62 7.80
N LYS A 89 -4.55 -26.32 6.68
CA LYS A 89 -4.47 -25.85 5.28
C LYS A 89 -5.84 -25.75 4.61
N LYS A 90 -5.82 -25.15 3.40
CA LYS A 90 -6.72 -25.33 2.24
C LYS A 90 -8.05 -24.53 2.30
N VAL A 91 -8.56 -23.89 1.23
CA VAL A 91 -8.27 -23.81 -0.22
C VAL A 91 -8.56 -22.37 -0.69
N LYS A 92 -7.74 -21.85 -1.61
CA LYS A 92 -7.98 -20.58 -2.31
C LYS A 92 -8.77 -20.84 -3.59
N GLU A 93 -9.86 -20.11 -3.81
CA GLU A 93 -10.41 -19.90 -5.16
C GLU A 93 -10.49 -18.40 -5.51
N SER A 94 -9.52 -18.00 -6.35
CA SER A 94 -9.68 -17.19 -7.56
C SER A 94 -10.48 -15.88 -7.54
N LYS A 95 -10.01 -14.92 -6.75
CA LYS A 95 -9.72 -13.55 -7.24
C LYS A 95 -8.25 -13.13 -7.08
N GLY A 96 -7.46 -13.94 -6.38
CA GLY A 96 -6.11 -13.58 -5.93
C GLY A 96 -5.02 -13.54 -7.00
N ASN A 97 -5.26 -13.86 -8.26
CA ASN A 97 -4.15 -14.04 -9.22
C ASN A 97 -3.53 -12.70 -9.69
N LYS A 98 -4.34 -11.64 -9.84
CA LYS A 98 -3.83 -10.32 -10.23
C LYS A 98 -3.16 -9.60 -9.05
N ASP A 99 -3.78 -9.62 -7.87
CA ASP A 99 -3.25 -8.93 -6.70
C ASP A 99 -1.99 -9.60 -6.13
N ILE A 100 -1.94 -10.95 -6.10
CA ILE A 100 -0.71 -11.67 -5.71
C ILE A 100 0.43 -11.33 -6.66
N ASN A 101 0.14 -11.22 -7.97
CA ASN A 101 1.13 -10.87 -8.97
C ASN A 101 1.72 -9.47 -8.69
N VAL A 102 0.88 -8.46 -8.42
CA VAL A 102 1.34 -7.09 -8.14
C VAL A 102 2.27 -7.01 -6.92
N TYR A 103 1.89 -7.61 -5.78
CA TYR A 103 2.76 -7.58 -4.59
C TYR A 103 4.07 -8.32 -4.81
N GLN A 104 3.99 -9.48 -5.47
CA GLN A 104 5.15 -10.29 -5.77
C GLN A 104 6.08 -9.56 -6.73
N GLU A 105 5.56 -8.90 -7.76
CA GLU A 105 6.32 -8.14 -8.74
C GLU A 105 7.08 -6.98 -8.08
N ILE A 106 6.38 -6.11 -7.34
CA ILE A 106 6.99 -4.94 -6.69
C ILE A 106 8.08 -5.35 -5.70
N LEU A 107 7.82 -6.36 -4.85
CA LEU A 107 8.75 -6.74 -3.79
C LEU A 107 9.88 -7.62 -4.31
N SER A 108 9.64 -8.46 -5.32
CA SER A 108 10.74 -9.18 -5.98
C SER A 108 11.70 -8.21 -6.63
N TYR A 109 11.18 -7.16 -7.28
CA TYR A 109 12.02 -6.10 -7.86
C TYR A 109 12.85 -5.37 -6.80
N LEU A 110 12.24 -4.97 -5.67
CA LEU A 110 12.99 -4.36 -4.57
C LEU A 110 14.08 -5.31 -4.03
N ASN A 111 13.75 -6.59 -3.86
CA ASN A 111 14.69 -7.59 -3.35
C ASN A 111 15.88 -7.79 -4.27
N GLU A 112 15.63 -7.88 -5.58
CA GLU A 112 16.65 -7.98 -6.61
C GLU A 112 17.57 -6.75 -6.62
N LYS A 113 16.99 -5.54 -6.62
CA LYS A 113 17.75 -4.28 -6.73
C LYS A 113 18.53 -3.93 -5.45
N ALA A 114 17.98 -4.25 -4.27
CA ALA A 114 18.58 -3.89 -2.98
C ALA A 114 19.36 -5.04 -2.32
N GLY A 115 19.35 -6.25 -2.89
CA GLY A 115 19.95 -7.43 -2.27
C GLY A 115 19.26 -7.82 -0.95
N LYS A 116 17.94 -7.66 -0.88
CA LYS A 116 17.12 -7.93 0.32
C LYS A 116 16.13 -9.07 0.06
N ASN A 117 15.40 -9.49 1.09
CA ASN A 117 14.42 -10.58 0.98
C ASN A 117 13.12 -10.27 1.74
N TYR A 118 12.46 -9.18 1.37
CA TYR A 118 11.15 -8.81 1.90
C TYR A 118 10.06 -9.72 1.32
N SER A 119 9.24 -10.29 2.21
CA SER A 119 8.16 -11.19 1.81
C SER A 119 6.96 -10.42 1.25
N TYR A 120 6.52 -10.79 0.05
CA TYR A 120 5.25 -10.34 -0.54
C TYR A 120 4.01 -10.89 0.17
N LYS A 121 4.19 -11.90 1.03
CA LYS A 121 3.11 -12.46 1.84
C LYS A 121 2.82 -11.62 3.09
N SER A 122 3.78 -10.78 3.51
CA SER A 122 3.66 -9.93 4.70
C SER A 122 2.49 -8.94 4.57
N ALA A 123 1.62 -8.92 5.59
CA ALA A 123 0.48 -8.00 5.65
C ALA A 123 0.93 -6.53 5.72
N ALA A 124 2.03 -6.25 6.43
CA ALA A 124 2.58 -4.90 6.53
C ALA A 124 3.02 -4.36 5.16
N ASN A 125 3.73 -5.18 4.37
CA ASN A 125 4.18 -4.79 3.04
C ASN A 125 3.00 -4.59 2.09
N LYS A 126 2.01 -5.49 2.13
CA LYS A 126 0.77 -5.35 1.35
C LYS A 126 0.01 -4.08 1.70
N LYS A 127 -0.08 -3.73 2.98
CA LYS A 127 -0.76 -2.50 3.44
C LYS A 127 -0.11 -1.24 2.86
N LEU A 128 1.23 -1.19 2.85
CA LEU A 128 1.97 -0.07 2.27
C LEU A 128 1.71 0.07 0.76
N ILE A 129 1.77 -1.04 0.03
CA ILE A 129 1.52 -1.07 -1.42
C ILE A 129 0.07 -0.68 -1.72
N ASN A 130 -0.90 -1.32 -1.05
CA ASN A 130 -2.32 -1.01 -1.23
C ASN A 130 -2.63 0.46 -0.97
N GLY A 131 -2.00 1.05 0.04
CA GLY A 131 -2.16 2.47 0.35
C GLY A 131 -1.78 3.38 -0.82
N ARG A 132 -0.76 3.06 -1.62
CA ARG A 132 -0.43 3.86 -2.82
C ARG A 132 -1.30 3.47 -4.01
N MET A 133 -1.62 2.18 -4.19
CA MET A 133 -2.51 1.73 -5.27
C MET A 133 -3.90 2.37 -5.18
N SER A 134 -4.44 2.55 -3.96
CA SER A 134 -5.72 3.24 -3.74
C SER A 134 -5.66 4.74 -4.04
N GLU A 135 -4.47 5.33 -4.06
CA GLU A 135 -4.24 6.72 -4.47
C GLU A 135 -4.02 6.85 -5.99
N GLY A 136 -4.17 5.75 -6.74
CA GLY A 136 -4.04 5.73 -8.21
C GLY A 136 -2.62 5.48 -8.72
N ARG A 137 -1.69 5.06 -7.85
CA ARG A 137 -0.30 4.76 -8.24
C ARG A 137 -0.17 3.43 -8.96
N THR A 138 0.73 3.36 -9.95
CA THR A 138 0.95 2.17 -10.78
C THR A 138 2.19 1.39 -10.33
N VAL A 139 2.34 0.15 -10.79
CA VAL A 139 3.53 -0.70 -10.52
C VAL A 139 4.82 0.00 -10.99
N GLU A 140 4.75 0.72 -12.10
CA GLU A 140 5.87 1.49 -12.66
C GLU A 140 6.33 2.59 -11.70
N ASP A 141 5.42 3.26 -11.00
CA ASP A 141 5.76 4.26 -9.98
C ASP A 141 6.56 3.62 -8.84
N PHE A 142 6.17 2.43 -8.39
CA PHE A 142 6.93 1.69 -7.36
C PHE A 142 8.33 1.34 -7.85
N LYS A 143 8.45 0.80 -9.07
CA LYS A 143 9.75 0.45 -9.67
C LYS A 143 10.65 1.69 -9.80
N ARG A 144 10.10 2.82 -10.23
CA ARG A 144 10.81 4.11 -10.31
C ARG A 144 11.38 4.54 -8.96
N VAL A 145 10.58 4.48 -7.89
CA VAL A 145 11.04 4.81 -6.54
C VAL A 145 12.15 3.87 -6.08
N ILE A 146 12.02 2.56 -6.36
CA ILE A 146 13.04 1.56 -6.03
C ILE A 146 14.34 1.87 -6.75
N ASP A 147 14.30 2.11 -8.06
CA ASP A 147 15.49 2.41 -8.85
C ASP A 147 16.20 3.66 -8.35
N LEU A 148 15.46 4.75 -8.17
CA LEU A 148 16.00 6.02 -7.70
C LEU A 148 16.67 5.88 -6.33
N LYS A 149 16.03 5.19 -5.39
CA LYS A 149 16.58 5.07 -4.03
C LYS A 149 17.68 4.02 -3.94
N CYS A 150 17.63 2.94 -4.71
CA CYS A 150 18.76 2.02 -4.80
C CYS A 150 19.98 2.74 -5.40
N GLU A 151 19.82 3.58 -6.42
CA GLU A 151 20.93 4.36 -6.96
C GLU A 151 21.54 5.30 -5.92
N GLN A 152 20.70 5.99 -5.14
CA GLN A 152 21.14 6.97 -4.14
C GLN A 152 21.72 6.34 -2.87
N TRP A 153 21.13 5.26 -2.38
CA TRP A 153 21.38 4.77 -1.02
C TRP A 153 22.10 3.43 -0.97
N LEU A 154 22.14 2.64 -2.05
CA LEU A 154 22.72 1.29 -1.99
C LEU A 154 24.23 1.31 -1.74
N LYS A 155 24.94 2.34 -2.23
CA LYS A 155 26.39 2.50 -2.04
C LYS A 155 26.75 3.26 -0.76
N ASP A 156 25.78 3.85 -0.09
CA ASP A 156 25.98 4.57 1.16
C ASP A 156 25.75 3.62 2.32
N GLU A 157 26.80 3.41 3.12
CA GLU A 157 26.85 2.46 4.23
C GLU A 157 25.71 2.69 5.24
N LYS A 158 25.32 3.95 5.49
CA LYS A 158 24.25 4.28 6.44
C LYS A 158 22.89 4.28 5.76
N MET A 159 22.81 4.78 4.53
CA MET A 159 21.51 4.95 3.88
C MET A 159 20.94 3.64 3.32
N CYS A 160 21.79 2.64 3.03
CA CYS A 160 21.34 1.36 2.48
C CYS A 160 20.36 0.61 3.40
N GLU A 161 20.40 0.84 4.71
CA GLU A 161 19.46 0.26 5.69
C GLU A 161 18.00 0.73 5.46
N TYR A 162 17.84 1.92 4.88
CA TYR A 162 16.53 2.50 4.61
C TYR A 162 15.87 1.99 3.32
N LEU A 163 16.53 1.11 2.57
CA LEU A 163 15.96 0.40 1.41
C LEU A 163 15.00 -0.71 1.86
N ARG A 164 13.87 -0.29 2.46
CA ARG A 164 12.81 -1.16 2.98
C ARG A 164 11.42 -0.65 2.56
N PRO A 165 10.42 -1.52 2.42
CA PRO A 165 9.06 -1.13 2.02
C PRO A 165 8.48 0.00 2.89
N ALA A 166 8.69 -0.06 4.21
CA ALA A 166 8.18 0.94 5.15
C ALA A 166 8.74 2.35 4.91
N THR A 167 9.94 2.47 4.37
CA THR A 167 10.56 3.78 4.07
C THR A 167 10.24 4.22 2.65
N LEU A 168 10.36 3.31 1.68
CA LEU A 168 10.17 3.61 0.27
C LEU A 168 8.71 3.91 -0.07
N PHE A 169 7.77 3.22 0.57
CA PHE A 169 6.33 3.30 0.30
C PHE A 169 5.56 4.07 1.37
N ALA A 170 6.26 4.84 2.20
CA ALA A 170 5.65 5.71 3.20
C ALA A 170 4.83 6.82 2.51
N GLN A 171 3.60 7.05 2.99
CA GLN A 171 2.70 8.06 2.45
C GLN A 171 3.33 9.45 2.34
N LYS A 172 4.10 9.84 3.36
CA LYS A 172 4.73 11.16 3.45
C LYS A 172 5.78 11.42 2.36
N ASN A 173 6.44 10.38 1.86
CA ASN A 173 7.62 10.53 1.02
C ASN A 173 7.45 9.98 -0.40
N PHE A 174 6.46 9.09 -0.61
CA PHE A 174 6.27 8.41 -1.88
C PHE A 174 6.11 9.39 -3.05
N GLU A 175 5.28 10.42 -2.87
CA GLU A 175 5.11 11.47 -3.88
C GLU A 175 6.39 12.22 -4.22
N ASN A 176 7.17 12.56 -3.20
CA ASN A 176 8.43 13.24 -3.40
C ASN A 176 9.38 12.37 -4.21
N TYR A 177 9.41 11.06 -3.96
CA TYR A 177 10.31 10.14 -4.68
C TYR A 177 9.89 9.91 -6.13
N VAL A 178 8.60 9.77 -6.42
CA VAL A 178 8.10 9.60 -7.80
C VAL A 178 8.44 10.83 -8.64
N ASN A 179 8.22 12.03 -8.07
CA ASN A 179 8.43 13.30 -8.75
C ASN A 179 9.87 13.81 -8.66
N GLN A 180 10.74 13.16 -7.88
CA GLN A 180 12.15 13.49 -7.84
C GLN A 180 12.72 13.23 -9.23
N GLY A 181 13.16 14.32 -9.88
CA GLY A 181 13.91 14.21 -11.12
C GLY A 181 15.10 13.28 -10.89
N SER A 182 15.44 12.45 -11.89
CA SER A 182 16.76 11.81 -11.87
C SER A 182 17.75 12.92 -11.58
N ILE A 183 18.53 12.76 -10.52
CA ILE A 183 19.63 13.67 -10.26
C ILE A 183 20.51 13.50 -11.50
N LYS A 184 20.34 14.36 -12.51
CA LYS A 184 21.45 14.71 -13.38
C LYS A 184 22.51 15.02 -12.37
N LYS A 185 23.54 14.18 -12.33
CA LYS A 185 24.75 14.39 -11.55
C LYS A 185 25.20 15.79 -11.90
N GLN A 186 24.68 16.79 -11.19
CA GLN A 186 25.31 18.07 -11.15
C GLN A 186 26.63 17.66 -10.50
N MET A 187 27.69 17.67 -11.31
CA MET A 187 29.01 17.85 -10.77
C MET A 187 28.81 18.91 -9.70
N MET A 188 29.01 18.54 -8.43
CA MET A 188 29.10 19.55 -7.39
C MET A 188 30.06 20.60 -7.96
N PRO A 189 29.75 21.91 -7.93
CA PRO A 189 30.75 22.89 -8.31
C PRO A 189 31.98 22.55 -7.49
N ALA A 190 33.10 22.25 -8.16
CA ALA A 190 34.32 21.80 -7.52
C ALA A 190 34.57 22.72 -6.32
N ASP A 191 34.79 22.15 -5.13
CA ASP A 191 35.09 22.98 -3.97
C ASP A 191 36.31 23.82 -4.39
N PRO A 192 36.30 25.15 -4.25
CA PRO A 192 37.44 25.98 -4.63
C PRO A 192 38.77 25.49 -4.04
N ARG A 193 38.70 24.76 -2.92
CA ARG A 193 39.85 24.14 -2.22
C ARG A 193 40.33 22.83 -2.84
N ASP A 194 39.55 22.16 -3.70
CA ASP A 194 39.97 20.93 -4.37
C ASP A 194 41.17 21.16 -5.30
N LYS A 195 41.25 22.35 -5.93
CA LYS A 195 42.42 22.76 -6.73
C LYS A 195 43.65 22.96 -5.84
N GLU A 196 43.47 23.57 -4.68
CA GLU A 196 44.54 23.82 -3.71
C GLU A 196 45.07 22.52 -3.09
N ILE A 197 44.20 21.54 -2.85
CA ILE A 197 44.58 20.19 -2.41
C ILE A 197 45.35 19.45 -3.52
N LYS A 198 44.91 19.53 -4.78
CA LYS A 198 45.63 18.94 -5.92
C LYS A 198 46.99 19.58 -6.14
N PHE A 199 47.08 20.91 -6.06
CA PHE A 199 48.34 21.65 -6.16
C PHE A 199 49.28 21.29 -5.02
N SER A 200 48.80 21.27 -3.78
CA SER A 200 49.60 20.87 -2.62
C SER A 200 50.15 19.45 -2.76
N LYS A 201 49.34 18.52 -3.29
CA LYS A 201 49.76 17.14 -3.55
C LYS A 201 50.74 17.03 -4.73
N TRP A 202 50.62 17.88 -5.74
CA TRP A 202 51.56 17.97 -6.86
C TRP A 202 52.95 18.43 -6.41
N ILE A 203 53.00 19.51 -5.63
CA ILE A 203 54.25 20.02 -5.02
C ILE A 203 54.87 18.98 -4.09
N ALA A 204 54.06 18.31 -3.25
CA ALA A 204 54.55 17.28 -2.35
C ALA A 204 55.17 16.06 -3.06
N ASN A 205 54.74 15.79 -4.31
CA ASN A 205 55.31 14.75 -5.16
C ASN A 205 56.48 15.25 -6.03
N GLY A 206 56.99 16.46 -5.78
CA GLY A 206 58.13 17.04 -6.51
C GLY A 206 57.77 17.63 -7.88
N GLY A 207 56.48 17.87 -8.13
CA GLY A 207 56.04 18.55 -9.35
C GLY A 207 56.45 20.02 -9.36
N ASP A 208 56.79 20.53 -10.54
CA ASP A 208 57.12 21.94 -10.75
C ASP A 208 55.86 22.81 -10.59
N PRO A 209 55.88 23.83 -9.70
CA PRO A 209 54.76 24.77 -9.54
C PRO A 209 54.31 25.44 -10.84
N ASP A 210 55.25 25.76 -11.74
CA ASP A 210 54.97 26.51 -12.97
C ASP A 210 54.40 25.61 -14.08
N ALA A 211 54.49 24.29 -13.90
CA ALA A 211 53.96 23.29 -14.83
C ALA A 211 52.59 22.74 -14.41
N PHE A 212 52.01 23.20 -13.30
CA PHE A 212 50.72 22.70 -12.83
C PHE A 212 49.57 23.24 -13.71
N ASP A 213 48.74 22.34 -14.24
CA ASP A 213 47.60 22.72 -15.09
C ASP A 213 46.45 23.32 -14.26
N TRP A 214 46.30 24.64 -14.36
CA TRP A 214 45.26 25.40 -13.67
C TRP A 214 43.90 25.37 -14.38
N SER A 215 43.84 24.85 -15.61
CA SER A 215 42.67 24.97 -16.50
C SER A 215 41.57 23.93 -16.27
N GLY A 216 41.82 22.91 -15.43
CA GLY A 216 40.85 21.85 -15.10
C GLY A 216 39.76 22.21 -14.09
#